data_AF-A0A820H0P6-F1
#
_entry.id   AF-A0A820H0P6-F1
#
_cell.length_a   1.000
_cell.length_b   1.000
_cell.length_c   1.000
_cell.angle_alpha   90.00
_cell.angle_beta   90.00
_cell.angle_gamma   90.00
#
_symmetry.space_group_name_H-M   'P 1'
#
loop_
_entity.id
_entity.type
_entity.pdbx_description
1 polymer ?
#
loop_
_entity_poly.entity_id
_entity_poly.type
_entity_poly.pdbx_seq_one_letter_code
_entity_poly.pdbx_strand_id
1 'polypeptide(L)'
;MNFDLKWNIGWSNDARNSLRTPYAERFQHWKQKILDVSNCARWSNDKMICTLSHDDTNDGPFIRKNILLNCVSHARNDMNKFADLRNLFTWQICIPMIAYHRGIFDNRRIAVIHNFSNRGYTCYDIPLP
;
A
#
# COMPACT_ATOMS: atom_id res chain seq x y z
N MET A 1 -2.58 18.90 -16.90
CA MET A 1 -3.40 17.79 -16.36
C MET A 1 -3.34 17.87 -14.84
N ASN A 2 -4.42 18.24 -14.17
CA ASN A 2 -4.50 18.20 -12.70
C ASN A 2 -5.26 16.94 -12.30
N PHE A 3 -4.53 15.88 -11.96
CA PHE A 3 -5.13 14.66 -11.45
C PHE A 3 -5.55 14.87 -9.99
N ASP A 4 -6.76 14.43 -9.66
CA ASP A 4 -7.28 14.52 -8.30
C ASP A 4 -6.55 13.60 -7.32
N LEU A 5 -5.98 12.48 -7.78
CA LEU A 5 -5.28 11.51 -6.96
C LEU A 5 -3.96 11.12 -7.60
N LYS A 6 -2.95 10.87 -6.76
CA LYS A 6 -1.60 10.52 -7.20
C LYS A 6 -1.07 9.31 -6.44
N TRP A 7 -0.55 8.33 -7.16
CA TRP A 7 0.13 7.20 -6.53
C TRP A 7 1.40 7.68 -5.83
N ASN A 8 1.52 7.36 -4.53
CA ASN A 8 2.72 7.66 -3.77
C ASN A 8 3.75 6.53 -3.97
N ILE A 9 4.47 6.62 -5.09
CA ILE A 9 5.54 5.66 -5.44
C ILE A 9 6.65 5.65 -4.38
N GLY A 10 6.94 6.81 -3.78
CA GLY A 10 7.91 6.93 -2.68
C GLY A 10 7.50 6.06 -1.48
N TRP A 11 6.23 6.16 -1.08
CA TRP A 11 5.69 5.32 -0.02
C TRP A 11 5.74 3.83 -0.36
N SER A 12 5.36 3.42 -1.58
CA SER A 12 5.45 2.00 -2.00
C SER A 12 6.90 1.49 -1.91
N ASN A 13 7.87 2.33 -2.30
CA ASN A 13 9.27 2.00 -2.17
C ASN A 13 9.73 1.82 -0.71
N ASP A 14 9.36 2.77 0.17
CA ASP A 14 9.68 2.70 1.59
C ASP A 14 8.98 1.53 2.29
N ALA A 15 7.76 1.19 1.87
CA ALA A 15 7.02 0.02 2.33
C ALA A 15 7.79 -1.29 2.02
N ARG A 16 8.30 -1.45 0.79
CA ARG A 16 9.14 -2.60 0.42
C ARG A 16 10.44 -2.65 1.23
N ASN A 17 11.09 -1.50 1.44
CA ASN A 17 12.33 -1.45 2.22
C ASN A 17 12.10 -1.79 3.70
N SER A 18 10.99 -1.33 4.28
CA SER A 18 10.57 -1.75 5.62
C SER A 18 10.39 -3.25 5.70
N LEU A 19 9.70 -3.87 4.72
CA LEU A 19 9.54 -5.33 4.66
C LEU A 19 10.87 -6.07 4.50
N ARG A 20 11.89 -5.47 3.87
CA ARG A 20 13.24 -6.06 3.76
C ARG A 20 14.03 -6.05 5.05
N THR A 21 13.74 -5.11 5.94
CA THR A 21 14.40 -5.01 7.24
C THR A 21 13.72 -5.92 8.27
N PRO A 22 14.48 -6.69 9.07
CA PRO A 22 13.93 -7.49 10.16
C PRO A 22 13.07 -6.66 11.12
N TYR A 23 11.95 -7.24 11.61
CA TYR A 23 10.98 -6.52 12.45
C TYR A 23 11.61 -5.75 13.63
N ALA A 24 12.59 -6.37 14.31
CA ALA A 24 13.29 -5.75 15.45
C ALA A 24 14.08 -4.48 15.07
N GLU A 25 14.52 -4.37 13.82
CA GLU A 25 15.34 -3.25 13.31
C GLU A 25 14.49 -2.16 12.64
N ARG A 26 13.24 -2.47 12.23
CA ARG A 26 12.36 -1.54 11.48
C ARG A 26 12.09 -0.23 12.22
N PHE A 27 12.06 -0.26 13.55
CA PHE A 27 11.77 0.90 14.39
C PHE A 27 12.82 2.01 14.28
N GLN A 28 14.05 1.69 13.87
CA GLN A 28 15.14 2.66 13.80
C GLN A 28 15.07 3.57 12.56
N HIS A 29 14.41 3.13 11.49
CA HIS A 29 14.44 3.89 10.23
C HIS A 29 13.13 3.83 9.44
N TRP A 30 12.58 2.64 9.23
CA TRP A 30 11.51 2.44 8.26
C TRP A 30 10.10 2.66 8.81
N LYS A 31 9.89 2.38 10.10
CA LYS A 31 8.59 2.61 10.75
C LYS A 31 8.19 4.08 10.65
N GLN A 32 9.11 4.99 10.98
CA GLN A 32 8.82 6.42 10.95
C GLN A 32 8.51 6.89 9.53
N LYS A 33 9.30 6.49 8.52
CA LYS A 33 9.07 6.84 7.11
C LYS A 33 7.70 6.43 6.58
N ILE A 34 7.24 5.21 6.89
CA ILE A 34 5.92 4.74 6.45
C ILE A 34 4.80 5.55 7.12
N LEU A 35 4.97 5.88 8.40
CA LEU A 35 3.95 6.59 9.18
C LEU A 35 3.98 8.10 8.94
N ASP A 36 5.13 8.68 8.59
CA ASP A 36 5.30 10.11 8.30
C ASP A 36 4.41 10.56 7.16
N VAL A 37 4.14 9.70 6.18
CA VAL A 37 3.17 10.00 5.13
C VAL A 37 1.79 10.28 5.72
N SER A 38 1.36 9.58 6.78
CA SER A 38 0.09 9.86 7.47
C SER A 38 0.10 11.24 8.14
N ASN A 39 1.21 11.59 8.79
CA ASN A 39 1.38 12.86 9.49
C ASN A 39 1.45 14.04 8.52
N CYS A 40 2.14 13.86 7.39
CA CYS A 40 2.37 14.87 6.37
C CYS A 40 1.23 14.97 5.35
N ALA A 41 0.39 13.94 5.21
CA ALA A 41 -0.78 13.94 4.31
C ALA A 41 -1.83 15.01 4.66
N ARG A 42 -1.78 15.60 5.86
CA ARG A 42 -2.60 16.77 6.21
C ARG A 42 -2.11 18.07 5.57
N TRP A 43 -0.80 18.16 5.32
CA TRP A 43 -0.13 19.39 4.88
C TRP A 43 0.26 19.36 3.41
N SER A 44 0.10 18.22 2.75
CA SER A 44 0.33 18.09 1.31
C SER A 44 -0.88 18.55 0.51
N ASN A 45 -0.62 19.31 -0.55
CA ASN A 45 -1.62 19.67 -1.56
C ASN A 45 -1.96 18.48 -2.48
N ASP A 46 -1.09 17.47 -2.54
CA ASP A 46 -1.32 16.25 -3.33
C ASP A 46 -2.20 15.28 -2.55
N LYS A 47 -3.32 14.84 -3.13
CA LYS A 47 -4.12 13.74 -2.58
C LYS A 47 -3.45 12.41 -2.98
N MET A 48 -2.79 11.77 -2.01
CA MET A 48 -1.94 10.61 -2.26
C MET A 48 -2.66 9.28 -2.05
N ILE A 49 -2.38 8.32 -2.93
CA ILE A 49 -2.75 6.91 -2.78
C ILE A 49 -1.49 6.13 -2.40
N CYS A 50 -1.44 5.59 -1.18
CA CYS A 50 -0.41 4.64 -0.77
C CYS A 50 -0.89 3.23 -1.14
N THR A 51 -0.33 2.70 -2.22
CA THR A 51 -0.75 1.42 -2.78
C THR A 51 0.43 0.54 -3.08
N LEU A 52 0.22 -0.77 -2.95
CA LEU A 52 1.05 -1.81 -3.56
C LEU A 52 0.25 -2.36 -4.74
N SER A 53 0.79 -2.28 -5.94
CA SER A 53 0.07 -2.61 -7.19
C SER A 53 0.42 -4.00 -7.70
N HIS A 54 -0.10 -4.36 -8.87
CA HIS A 54 0.35 -5.56 -9.59
C HIS A 54 1.88 -5.58 -9.82
N ASP A 55 2.53 -4.42 -9.99
CA ASP A 55 3.98 -4.29 -10.13
C ASP A 55 4.74 -4.72 -8.87
N ASP A 56 4.05 -4.76 -7.72
CA ASP A 56 4.60 -5.22 -6.44
C ASP A 56 4.35 -6.72 -6.21
N THR A 57 3.61 -7.38 -7.10
CA THR A 57 3.22 -8.79 -6.92
C THR A 57 3.62 -9.67 -8.09
N ASN A 58 3.94 -9.08 -9.24
CA ASN A 58 4.22 -9.78 -10.48
C ASN A 58 5.69 -9.57 -10.90
N ASP A 59 6.46 -10.66 -10.96
CA ASP A 59 7.85 -10.68 -11.46
C ASP A 59 7.93 -11.37 -12.85
N GLY A 60 6.86 -11.25 -13.65
CA GLY A 60 6.77 -11.83 -14.98
C GLY A 60 6.13 -13.24 -15.04
N PRO A 61 6.24 -13.96 -16.18
CA PRO A 61 5.48 -15.18 -16.47
C PRO A 61 5.81 -16.37 -15.56
N PHE A 62 6.82 -16.26 -14.70
CA PHE A 62 7.16 -17.27 -13.72
C PHE A 62 6.44 -16.99 -12.39
N ILE A 63 5.36 -17.74 -12.15
CA ILE A 63 4.42 -17.72 -11.01
C ILE A 63 5.10 -17.78 -9.61
N ARG A 64 6.42 -17.89 -9.50
CA ARG A 64 7.13 -18.23 -8.25
C ARG A 64 7.80 -17.07 -7.51
N LYS A 65 7.69 -15.82 -7.96
CA LYS A 65 8.37 -14.69 -7.30
C LYS A 65 7.44 -13.51 -7.05
N ASN A 66 6.58 -13.63 -6.04
CA ASN A 66 5.87 -12.47 -5.52
C ASN A 66 6.90 -11.53 -4.85
N ILE A 67 7.02 -10.29 -5.35
CA ILE A 67 8.04 -9.34 -4.89
C ILE A 67 7.86 -9.00 -3.41
N LEU A 68 6.63 -8.88 -2.90
CA LEU A 68 6.38 -8.65 -1.47
C LEU A 68 6.82 -9.84 -0.61
N LEU A 69 6.56 -11.09 -1.05
CA LEU A 69 7.06 -12.28 -0.35
C LEU A 69 8.59 -12.35 -0.35
N ASN A 70 9.24 -11.87 -1.42
CA ASN A 70 10.70 -11.79 -1.47
C ASN A 70 11.26 -10.70 -0.54
N CYS A 71 10.50 -9.63 -0.29
CA CYS A 71 10.91 -8.59 0.66
C CYS A 71 11.06 -9.17 2.07
N VAL A 72 10.19 -10.08 2.48
CA VAL A 72 10.24 -10.72 3.81
C VAL A 72 11.06 -12.02 3.84
N SER A 73 12.05 -12.16 2.95
CA SER A 73 12.87 -13.38 2.83
C SER A 73 13.69 -13.73 4.09
N HIS A 74 13.96 -12.75 4.94
CA HIS A 74 14.64 -12.96 6.23
C HIS A 74 13.76 -13.63 7.30
N ALA A 75 12.44 -13.74 7.07
CA ALA A 75 11.53 -14.37 8.01
C ALA A 75 11.75 -15.89 8.07
N ARG A 76 11.72 -16.44 9.30
CA ARG A 76 12.06 -17.85 9.57
C ARG A 76 11.16 -18.87 8.88
N ASN A 77 9.89 -18.52 8.66
CA ASN A 77 8.89 -19.40 8.07
C ASN A 77 7.77 -18.56 7.43
N ASP A 78 6.87 -19.22 6.71
CA ASP A 78 5.79 -18.54 6.01
C ASP A 78 4.80 -17.86 6.96
N MET A 79 4.61 -18.39 8.17
CA MET A 79 3.77 -17.75 9.19
C MET A 79 4.29 -16.36 9.55
N ASN A 80 5.60 -16.22 9.73
CA ASN A 80 6.26 -14.93 10.00
C ASN A 80 6.21 -13.99 8.79
N LYS A 81 6.39 -14.52 7.57
CA LYS A 81 6.22 -13.74 6.33
C LYS A 81 4.82 -13.11 6.26
N PHE A 82 3.78 -13.92 6.47
CA PHE A 82 2.41 -13.43 6.46
C PHE A 82 2.12 -12.48 7.63
N ALA A 83 2.74 -12.67 8.80
CA ALA A 83 2.61 -11.73 9.91
C ALA A 83 3.18 -10.34 9.55
N ASP A 84 4.34 -10.30 8.88
CA ASP A 84 4.93 -9.04 8.42
C ASP A 84 4.08 -8.34 7.35
N LEU A 85 3.56 -9.10 6.39
CA LEU A 85 2.64 -8.57 5.39
C LEU A 85 1.36 -8.02 6.04
N ARG A 86 0.75 -8.75 7.00
CA ARG A 86 -0.42 -8.26 7.73
C ARG A 86 -0.13 -6.95 8.46
N ASN A 87 1.03 -6.83 9.11
CA ASN A 87 1.43 -5.60 9.80
C ASN A 87 1.53 -4.42 8.82
N LEU A 88 2.16 -4.61 7.66
CA LEU A 88 2.24 -3.56 6.65
C LEU A 88 0.87 -3.17 6.10
N PHE A 89 0.03 -4.14 5.73
CA PHE A 89 -1.31 -3.86 5.20
C PHE A 89 -2.20 -3.19 6.26
N THR A 90 -2.02 -3.52 7.54
CA THR A 90 -2.68 -2.81 8.65
C THR A 90 -2.28 -1.35 8.67
N TRP A 91 -0.97 -1.05 8.57
CA TRP A 91 -0.52 0.34 8.48
C TRP A 91 -1.07 1.05 7.27
N GLN A 92 -1.08 0.41 6.10
CA GLN A 92 -1.63 0.98 4.86
C GLN A 92 -3.10 1.40 5.04
N ILE A 93 -3.92 0.59 5.72
CA ILE A 93 -5.34 0.89 5.99
C ILE A 93 -5.47 2.04 7.01
N CYS A 94 -4.56 2.12 7.98
CA CYS A 94 -4.56 3.17 9.01
C CYS A 94 -4.05 4.53 8.50
N ILE A 95 -3.35 4.59 7.38
CA ILE A 95 -3.07 5.86 6.72
C ILE A 95 -4.43 6.40 6.24
N PRO A 96 -4.82 7.64 6.59
CA PRO A 96 -6.12 8.20 6.19
C PRO A 96 -6.18 8.28 4.66
N MET A 97 -6.72 7.24 4.05
CA MET A 97 -6.59 6.96 2.63
C MET A 97 -7.84 6.43 2.00
N ILE A 98 -7.84 6.64 0.68
CA ILE A 98 -8.48 5.89 -0.38
C ILE A 98 -7.64 4.62 -0.62
N ALA A 99 -7.94 3.50 0.03
CA ALA A 99 -7.37 2.19 -0.31
C ALA A 99 -7.99 1.70 -1.62
N TYR A 100 -7.18 1.17 -2.52
CA TYR A 100 -7.59 0.83 -3.89
C TYR A 100 -7.38 -0.65 -4.15
N HIS A 101 -8.39 -1.35 -4.68
CA HIS A 101 -8.17 -2.66 -5.30
C HIS A 101 -8.98 -2.81 -6.58
N ARG A 102 -8.45 -3.55 -7.56
CA ARG A 102 -9.16 -3.94 -8.78
C ARG A 102 -9.79 -5.31 -8.59
N GLY A 103 -11.00 -5.50 -9.12
CA GLY A 103 -11.72 -6.76 -9.05
C GLY A 103 -12.61 -6.98 -10.27
N ILE A 104 -13.26 -8.14 -10.30
CA ILE A 104 -14.34 -8.43 -11.25
C ILE A 104 -15.61 -8.60 -10.42
N PHE A 105 -16.65 -7.84 -10.76
CA PHE A 105 -17.99 -7.99 -10.19
C PHE A 105 -18.98 -7.96 -11.33
N ASP A 106 -19.86 -8.98 -11.39
CA ASP A 106 -20.84 -9.15 -12.46
C ASP A 106 -20.24 -9.00 -13.88
N ASN A 107 -19.17 -9.74 -14.15
CA ASN A 107 -18.42 -9.71 -15.42
C ASN A 107 -17.84 -8.34 -15.83
N ARG A 108 -17.82 -7.35 -14.93
CA ARG A 108 -17.24 -6.02 -15.17
C ARG A 108 -15.99 -5.82 -14.33
N ARG A 109 -14.99 -5.16 -14.90
CA ARG A 109 -13.82 -4.69 -14.15
C ARG A 109 -14.26 -3.54 -13.26
N ILE A 110 -14.07 -3.70 -11.96
CA ILE A 110 -14.36 -2.67 -10.98
C ILE A 110 -13.06 -2.24 -10.29
N ALA A 111 -13.03 -0.99 -9.88
CA ALA A 111 -12.08 -0.51 -8.89
C ALA A 111 -12.86 -0.19 -7.61
N VAL A 112 -12.45 -0.79 -6.51
CA VAL A 112 -13.01 -0.50 -5.20
C VAL A 112 -12.05 0.45 -4.49
N ILE A 113 -12.65 1.52 -3.97
CA ILE A 113 -11.97 2.57 -3.25
C ILE A 113 -12.53 2.63 -1.84
N HIS A 114 -11.72 2.28 -0.85
CA HIS A 114 -12.09 2.39 0.56
C HIS A 114 -11.55 3.70 1.11
N ASN A 115 -12.41 4.63 1.51
CA ASN A 115 -11.97 5.81 2.23
C ASN A 115 -12.06 5.55 3.74
N PHE A 116 -10.91 5.34 4.39
CA PHE A 116 -10.83 5.15 5.84
C PHE A 116 -10.61 6.46 6.60
N SER A 117 -10.62 7.61 5.91
CA SER A 117 -10.51 8.92 6.56
C SER A 117 -11.88 9.49 6.89
N ASN A 118 -12.01 10.01 8.11
CA ASN A 118 -13.14 10.81 8.60
C ASN A 118 -13.13 12.27 8.07
N ARG A 119 -12.44 12.55 6.96
CA ARG A 119 -12.34 13.90 6.36
C ARG A 119 -13.62 14.37 5.64
N GLY A 120 -14.80 13.86 5.99
CA GLY A 120 -16.07 14.35 5.47
C GLY A 120 -16.41 13.96 4.02
N TYR A 121 -15.79 12.91 3.49
CA TYR A 121 -16.06 12.44 2.13
C TYR A 121 -16.98 11.21 2.18
N THR A 122 -18.23 11.38 1.75
CA THR A 122 -19.29 10.35 1.80
C THR A 122 -19.26 9.37 0.62
N CYS A 123 -18.63 9.74 -0.50
CA CYS A 123 -18.42 8.88 -1.67
C CYS A 123 -17.35 9.49 -2.60
N TYR A 124 -16.67 8.65 -3.39
CA TYR A 124 -15.93 9.07 -4.57
C TYR A 124 -16.47 8.27 -5.75
N ASP A 125 -17.35 8.88 -6.54
CA ASP A 125 -17.59 8.43 -7.91
C ASP A 125 -16.35 8.81 -8.72
N ILE A 126 -15.38 7.91 -8.78
CA ILE A 126 -14.29 8.03 -9.74
C ILE A 126 -14.83 7.45 -11.04
N PRO A 127 -15.10 8.27 -12.07
CA PRO A 127 -15.45 7.73 -13.37
C PRO A 127 -14.27 6.88 -13.85
N LEU A 128 -14.50 5.58 -13.95
CA LEU A 128 -13.56 4.69 -14.59
C LEU A 128 -13.69 4.92 -16.11
N PRO A 129 -12.58 5.22 -16.82
CA PRO A 129 -12.58 5.27 -18.27
C PRO A 129 -12.89 3.90 -18.89
#